data_AF-A0A354QSS8-F1
#
_entry.id   AF-A0A354QSS8-F1
#
_cell.length_a   1.000
_cell.length_b   1.000
_cell.length_c   1.000
_cell.angle_alpha   90.00
_cell.angle_beta   90.00
_cell.angle_gamma   90.00
#
_symmetry.space_group_name_H-M   'P 1'
#
loop_
_entity.id
_entity.type
_entity.pdbx_description
1 polymer ?
#
loop_
_entity_poly.entity_id
_entity_poly.type
_entity_poly.pdbx_seq_one_letter_code
_entity_poly.pdbx_strand_id
1 'polypeptide(L)'
;MIVINQLLKKLYYEIVEFRLTNFGNISYQKITNDRYFDNVPAALFELWYGNSSLSFRNLGFKYVSDVEQMSNDELIASIYNEFCSIAQLQNIFANFSKQNCEDKY
;
A
#
# COMPACT_ATOMS: atom_id res chain seq x y z
N MET A 1 -24.09 13.59 10.32
CA MET A 1 -23.79 12.30 9.66
C MET A 1 -23.02 12.45 8.34
N ILE A 2 -23.38 13.39 7.46
CA ILE A 2 -22.72 13.62 6.14
C ILE A 2 -21.23 13.97 6.27
N VAL A 3 -20.85 14.77 7.27
CA VAL A 3 -19.45 15.22 7.46
C VAL A 3 -18.49 14.05 7.76
N ILE A 4 -18.91 13.08 8.59
CA ILE A 4 -18.06 11.95 8.97
C ILE A 4 -17.75 11.07 7.76
N ASN A 5 -18.76 10.78 6.94
CA ASN A 5 -18.59 9.98 5.72
C ASN A 5 -17.59 10.64 4.75
N GLN A 6 -17.72 11.95 4.52
CA GLN A 6 -16.80 12.70 3.66
C GLN A 6 -15.36 12.70 4.19
N LEU A 7 -15.18 12.85 5.51
CA LEU A 7 -13.85 12.78 6.13
C LEU A 7 -13.23 11.39 6.01
N LEU A 8 -14.01 10.32 6.23
CA LEU A 8 -13.54 8.95 6.06
C LEU A 8 -13.14 8.66 4.61
N LYS A 9 -13.95 9.08 3.63
CA LYS A 9 -13.62 8.94 2.21
C LYS A 9 -12.32 9.67 1.86
N LYS A 10 -12.20 10.93 2.29
CA LYS A 10 -10.97 11.72 2.07
C LYS A 10 -9.75 11.02 2.66
N LEU A 11 -9.84 10.59 3.92
CA LEU A 11 -8.75 9.86 4.59
C LEU A 11 -8.40 8.57 3.85
N TYR A 12 -9.41 7.81 3.40
CA TYR A 12 -9.19 6.58 2.64
C TYR A 12 -8.42 6.86 1.35
N TYR A 13 -8.80 7.88 0.57
CA TYR A 13 -8.08 8.27 -0.65
C TYR A 13 -6.62 8.65 -0.36
N GLU A 14 -6.38 9.48 0.66
CA GLU A 14 -5.03 9.91 1.04
C GLU A 14 -4.14 8.73 1.43
N ILE A 15 -4.68 7.75 2.17
CA ILE A 15 -3.93 6.55 2.58
C ILE A 15 -3.62 5.65 1.37
N VAL A 16 -4.60 5.44 0.47
CA VAL A 16 -4.41 4.66 -0.76
C VAL A 16 -3.31 5.30 -1.61
N GLU A 17 -3.40 6.61 -1.85
CA GLU A 17 -2.40 7.35 -2.62
C GLU A 17 -1.01 7.27 -1.97
N PHE A 18 -0.93 7.46 -0.66
CA PHE A 18 0.32 7.33 0.10
C PHE A 18 0.93 5.94 -0.10
N ARG A 19 0.15 4.87 0.03
CA ARG A 19 0.62 3.49 -0.14
C ARG A 19 1.16 3.24 -1.55
N LEU A 20 0.38 3.58 -2.58
CA LEU A 20 0.75 3.35 -3.97
C LEU A 20 2.00 4.14 -4.36
N THR A 21 2.11 5.39 -3.90
CA THR A 21 3.24 6.27 -4.21
C THR A 21 4.51 5.81 -3.54
N ASN A 22 4.47 5.39 -2.27
CA ASN A 22 5.68 5.11 -1.50
C ASN A 22 6.12 3.64 -1.55
N PHE A 23 5.19 2.72 -1.78
CA PHE A 23 5.45 1.27 -1.70
C PHE A 23 5.08 0.51 -2.97
N GLY A 24 4.74 1.19 -4.06
CA GLY A 24 4.54 0.56 -5.36
C GLY A 24 5.85 0.20 -6.06
N ASN A 25 5.71 -0.47 -7.20
CA ASN A 25 6.82 -0.95 -8.03
C ASN A 25 7.88 0.12 -8.34
N ILE A 26 7.45 1.34 -8.67
CA ILE A 26 8.37 2.45 -9.00
C ILE A 26 9.27 2.77 -7.80
N SER A 27 8.71 2.79 -6.59
CA SER A 27 9.48 3.11 -5.38
C SER A 27 10.44 1.98 -5.02
N TYR A 28 10.03 0.72 -5.21
CA TYR A 28 10.93 -0.41 -5.10
C TYR A 28 12.11 -0.31 -6.07
N GLN A 29 11.86 -0.09 -7.37
CA GLN A 29 12.92 0.04 -8.37
C GLN A 29 13.88 1.18 -8.05
N LYS A 30 13.36 2.32 -7.56
CA LYS A 30 14.20 3.46 -7.15
C LYS A 30 15.12 3.13 -5.98
N ILE A 31 14.62 2.36 -5.00
CA ILE A 31 15.38 2.04 -3.79
C ILE A 31 16.39 0.92 -4.04
N THR A 32 16.00 -0.11 -4.79
CA THR A 32 16.82 -1.33 -4.95
C THR A 32 17.64 -1.34 -6.24
N ASN A 33 17.33 -0.46 -7.19
CA ASN A 33 17.85 -0.47 -8.56
C ASN A 33 17.56 -1.77 -9.34
N ASP A 34 16.68 -2.65 -8.83
CA ASP A 34 16.18 -3.83 -9.54
C ASP A 34 15.14 -3.43 -10.59
N ARG A 35 15.63 -3.03 -11.77
CA ARG A 35 14.79 -2.51 -12.86
C ARG A 35 13.86 -3.57 -13.46
N TYR A 36 14.26 -4.84 -13.41
CA TYR A 36 13.52 -5.92 -14.06
C TYR A 36 12.69 -6.76 -13.08
N PHE A 37 12.73 -6.43 -11.79
CA PHE A 37 12.01 -7.13 -10.72
C PHE A 37 12.49 -8.58 -10.52
N ASP A 38 13.75 -8.87 -10.87
CA ASP A 38 14.32 -10.22 -10.78
C ASP A 38 14.53 -10.65 -9.32
N ASN A 39 14.62 -9.69 -8.39
CA ASN A 39 14.97 -9.89 -6.99
C ASN A 39 13.87 -9.40 -6.03
N VAL A 40 12.63 -9.29 -6.49
CA VAL A 40 11.50 -8.91 -5.63
C VAL A 40 11.30 -9.98 -4.56
N PRO A 41 11.35 -9.63 -3.26
CA PRO A 41 11.09 -10.61 -2.22
C PRO A 41 9.68 -11.17 -2.32
N ALA A 42 9.52 -12.48 -2.11
CA ALA A 42 8.21 -13.14 -2.20
C ALA A 42 7.13 -12.47 -1.33
N ALA A 43 7.48 -12.01 -0.12
CA ALA A 43 6.55 -11.30 0.76
C ALA A 43 6.05 -9.97 0.15
N LEU A 44 6.91 -9.25 -0.57
CA LEU A 44 6.52 -8.02 -1.27
C LEU A 44 5.66 -8.34 -2.49
N PHE A 45 6.04 -9.37 -3.24
CA PHE A 45 5.24 -9.85 -4.37
C PHE A 45 3.82 -10.24 -3.94
N GLU A 46 3.68 -10.95 -2.82
CA GLU A 46 2.37 -11.30 -2.26
C GLU A 46 1.54 -10.08 -1.84
N LEU A 47 2.19 -9.04 -1.29
CA LEU A 47 1.51 -7.78 -0.95
C LEU A 47 1.09 -6.98 -2.18
N TRP A 48 1.77 -7.10 -3.32
CA TRP A 48 1.33 -6.44 -4.54
C TRP A 48 0.28 -7.25 -5.30
N TYR A 49 0.52 -8.54 -5.49
CA TYR A 49 -0.19 -9.35 -6.49
C TYR A 49 -0.90 -10.57 -5.91
N GLY A 50 -0.63 -10.90 -4.65
CA GLY A 50 -1.23 -12.04 -3.97
C GLY A 50 -2.75 -11.88 -3.78
N ASN A 51 -3.38 -12.95 -3.31
CA ASN A 51 -4.82 -13.00 -3.07
C ASN A 51 -5.22 -12.61 -1.63
N SER A 52 -4.26 -12.17 -0.81
CA SER A 52 -4.53 -11.67 0.54
C SER A 52 -5.50 -10.48 0.52
N SER A 53 -6.31 -10.31 1.57
CA SER A 53 -7.14 -9.10 1.74
C SER A 53 -6.32 -7.82 1.91
N LEU A 54 -5.02 -7.94 2.23
CA LEU A 54 -4.09 -6.83 2.39
C LEU A 54 -3.24 -6.55 1.13
N SER A 55 -3.46 -7.31 0.04
CA SER A 55 -2.70 -7.08 -1.19
C SER A 55 -3.24 -5.89 -1.96
N PHE A 56 -2.40 -5.24 -2.78
CA PHE A 56 -2.81 -4.11 -3.62
C PHE A 56 -3.89 -4.52 -4.61
N ARG A 57 -3.87 -5.78 -5.05
CA ARG A 57 -4.90 -6.35 -5.91
C ARG A 57 -6.31 -6.25 -5.32
N ASN A 58 -6.42 -6.42 -4.00
CA ASN A 58 -7.71 -6.50 -3.29
C ASN A 58 -8.03 -5.25 -2.47
N LEU A 59 -7.02 -4.45 -2.12
CA LEU A 59 -7.17 -3.16 -1.45
C LEU A 59 -7.29 -1.99 -2.43
N GLY A 60 -7.68 -0.84 -1.90
CA GLY A 60 -7.96 0.35 -2.70
C GLY A 60 -9.33 0.27 -3.37
N PHE A 61 -9.48 0.98 -4.47
CA PHE A 61 -10.72 1.02 -5.25
C PHE A 61 -10.38 0.94 -6.73
N LYS A 62 -11.23 0.23 -7.49
CA LYS A 62 -11.09 0.19 -8.95
C LYS A 62 -11.76 1.39 -9.58
N TYR A 63 -12.85 1.84 -8.98
CA TYR A 63 -13.62 2.99 -9.41
C TYR A 63 -13.97 3.88 -8.21
N VAL A 64 -13.99 5.20 -8.43
CA VAL A 64 -14.43 6.18 -7.41
C VAL A 64 -15.84 5.85 -6.89
N SER A 65 -16.71 5.33 -7.76
CA SER A 65 -18.06 4.89 -7.39
C SER A 65 -18.08 3.82 -6.31
N ASP A 66 -17.04 2.96 -6.23
CA ASP A 66 -16.96 1.90 -5.23
C ASP A 66 -16.90 2.52 -3.84
N VAL A 67 -16.07 3.54 -3.65
CA VAL A 67 -15.91 4.27 -2.39
C VAL A 67 -17.14 5.11 -2.07
N GLU A 68 -17.78 5.70 -3.08
CA GLU A 68 -18.96 6.54 -2.86
C GLU A 68 -20.15 5.77 -2.27
N GLN A 69 -20.26 4.48 -2.59
CA GLN A 69 -21.33 3.59 -2.13
C GLN A 69 -21.05 2.92 -0.78
N MET A 70 -19.82 2.99 -0.28
CA MET A 70 -19.45 2.36 1.00
C MET A 70 -20.14 3.04 2.18
N SER A 71 -20.63 2.22 3.09
CA SER A 71 -21.01 2.63 4.44
C SER A 71 -19.78 3.11 5.23
N ASN A 72 -20.03 3.80 6.34
CA ASN A 72 -18.95 4.25 7.22
C ASN A 72 -18.16 3.07 7.81
N ASP A 73 -18.82 1.96 8.14
CA ASP A 73 -18.16 0.79 8.73
C ASP A 73 -17.25 0.10 7.70
N GLU A 74 -17.69 0.00 6.44
CA GLU A 74 -16.86 -0.49 5.34
C GLU A 74 -15.65 0.42 5.10
N LEU A 75 -15.84 1.75 5.13
CA LEU A 75 -14.73 2.71 5.02
C LEU A 75 -13.72 2.55 6.17
N ILE A 76 -14.19 2.43 7.41
CA ILE A 76 -13.32 2.24 8.58
C ILE A 76 -12.54 0.94 8.45
N ALA A 77 -13.20 -0.16 8.06
CA ALA A 77 -12.54 -1.45 7.86
C ALA A 77 -11.48 -1.38 6.75
N SER A 78 -11.78 -0.73 5.63
CA SER A 78 -10.81 -0.55 4.54
C SER A 78 -9.64 0.33 4.93
N ILE A 79 -9.87 1.43 5.65
CA ILE A 79 -8.80 2.28 6.21
C ILE A 79 -7.90 1.45 7.14
N TYR A 80 -8.48 0.62 8.01
CA TYR A 80 -7.70 -0.25 8.89
C TYR A 80 -6.83 -1.23 8.09
N ASN A 81 -7.40 -1.89 7.08
CA ASN A 81 -6.64 -2.82 6.24
C ASN A 81 -5.51 -2.12 5.45
N GLU A 82 -5.74 -0.90 4.97
CA GLU A 82 -4.69 -0.08 4.35
C GLU A 82 -3.53 0.18 5.33
N PHE A 83 -3.81 0.54 6.58
CA PHE A 83 -2.77 0.70 7.60
C PHE A 83 -2.01 -0.61 7.89
N CYS A 84 -2.70 -1.74 7.98
CA CYS A 84 -2.06 -3.04 8.14
C CYS A 84 -1.13 -3.38 6.96
N SER A 85 -1.58 -3.12 5.72
CA SER A 85 -0.76 -3.29 4.52
C SER A 85 0.48 -2.39 4.55
N ILE A 86 0.30 -1.10 4.88
CA ILE A 86 1.39 -0.13 5.00
C ILE A 86 2.42 -0.56 6.05
N ALA A 87 1.99 -1.06 7.21
CA ALA A 87 2.90 -1.50 8.25
C ALA A 87 3.82 -2.66 7.78
N GLN A 88 3.26 -3.61 7.02
CA GLN A 88 4.05 -4.71 6.45
C GLN A 88 5.03 -4.20 5.38
N LEU A 89 4.58 -3.29 4.51
CA LEU A 89 5.43 -2.69 3.49
C LEU A 89 6.57 -1.88 4.09
N GLN A 90 6.30 -1.08 5.14
CA GLN A 90 7.33 -0.32 5.84
C GLN A 90 8.42 -1.22 6.40
N ASN A 91 8.06 -2.36 6.99
CA ASN A 91 9.03 -3.34 7.48
C ASN A 91 9.92 -3.89 6.35
N ILE A 92 9.31 -4.27 5.23
CA ILE A 92 10.05 -4.77 4.06
C ILE A 92 10.97 -3.69 3.49
N PHE A 93 10.46 -2.48 3.26
CA PHE A 93 11.22 -1.39 2.63
C PHE A 93 12.36 -0.87 3.52
N ALA A 94 12.18 -0.89 4.85
CA ALA A 94 13.24 -0.56 5.78
C ALA A 94 14.46 -1.48 5.65
N ASN A 95 14.26 -2.74 5.24
CA ASN A 95 15.38 -3.68 5.04
C ASN A 95 16.18 -3.34 3.78
N PHE A 96 15.55 -2.86 2.71
CA PHE A 96 16.27 -2.42 1.51
C PHE A 96 17.14 -1.19 1.78
N SER A 97 16.63 -0.23 2.56
CA SER A 97 17.40 0.96 2.92
C SER A 97 18.63 0.65 3.77
N LYS A 98 18.58 -0.39 4.62
CA LYS A 98 19.73 -0.82 5.43
C LYS A 98 20.82 -1.49 4.60
N GLN A 99 20.45 -2.38 3.68
CA GLN A 99 21.39 -3.05 2.78
C GLN A 99 22.19 -2.05 1.92
N ASN A 100 21.51 -1.03 1.37
CA ASN A 100 22.15 0.05 0.62
C ASN A 100 23.15 0.91 1.42
N CYS A 101 23.09 0.88 2.75
CA CYS A 101 24.06 1.57 3.62
C CYS A 101 25.27 0.71 3.95
N GLU A 102 25.12 -0.61 3.99
CA GLU A 102 26.20 -1.56 4.28
C GLU A 102 27.07 -1.81 3.04
N ASP A 103 26.49 -1.82 1.84
CA ASP A 103 27.20 -2.04 0.57
C ASP A 103 28.07 -0.84 0.10
N LYS A 104 28.15 0.23 0.90
CA LYS A 104 28.94 1.45 0.61
C LYS A 104 30.28 1.55 1.35
N TYR A 105 30.67 0.51 2.08
CA TYR A 105 31.95 0.41 2.81
C TYR A 105 32.75 -0.80 2.37
#